data_AF-A0A931K6K0-F1
#
_entry.id   AF-A0A931K6K0-F1
#
_cell.length_a   1.000
_cell.length_b   1.000
_cell.length_c   1.000
_cell.angle_alpha   90.00
_cell.angle_beta   90.00
_cell.angle_gamma   90.00
#
_symmetry.space_group_name_H-M   'P 1'
#
loop_
_entity.id
_entity.type
_entity.pdbx_description
1 polymer ?
#
loop_
_entity_poly.entity_id
_entity_poly.type
_entity_poly.pdbx_seq_one_letter_code
_entity_poly.pdbx_strand_id
1 'polypeptide(L)'
;MTDTQTAPAGAKVPVWFWIVAVLLTLWNAFGVLNYVMAQMMPDMLLAGMNEAQQAYYLATPAWATGIWATAVFAAFFGAAALFFRAGWAFYLVVLSVVLYAIQTIYTFALRDAASVMGFGNVVLTAFIFAVLLAQFWFTYWARKRGILR
;
A
#
# COMPACT_ATOMS: atom_id res chain seq x y z
N MET A 1 -16.62 -52.47 10.78
CA MET A 1 -16.26 -51.30 11.61
C MET A 1 -15.78 -50.24 10.66
N THR A 2 -16.65 -49.29 10.30
CA THR A 2 -16.31 -48.17 9.41
C THR A 2 -15.69 -47.06 10.26
N ASP A 3 -14.38 -46.90 10.12
CA ASP A 3 -13.67 -45.74 10.67
C ASP A 3 -14.13 -44.50 9.93
N THR A 4 -15.09 -43.78 10.51
CA THR A 4 -15.38 -42.40 10.16
C THR A 4 -14.17 -41.55 10.55
N GLN A 5 -13.19 -41.44 9.66
CA GLN A 5 -12.20 -40.36 9.70
C GLN A 5 -12.95 -39.05 9.52
N THR A 6 -13.26 -38.40 10.64
CA THR A 6 -13.73 -37.02 10.64
C THR A 6 -12.58 -36.15 10.13
N ALA A 7 -12.82 -35.45 9.01
CA ALA A 7 -11.89 -34.48 8.48
C ALA A 7 -11.48 -33.48 9.58
N PRO A 8 -10.19 -33.09 9.69
CA PRO A 8 -9.75 -32.21 10.76
C PRO A 8 -10.52 -30.88 10.67
N ALA A 9 -11.18 -30.52 11.77
CA ALA A 9 -11.93 -29.28 11.91
C ALA A 9 -11.08 -28.09 11.43
N GLY A 10 -11.64 -27.29 10.51
CA GLY A 10 -10.93 -26.18 9.88
C GLY A 10 -10.18 -25.34 10.89
N ALA A 11 -8.84 -25.29 10.77
CA ALA A 11 -7.98 -24.63 11.74
C ALA A 11 -8.45 -23.19 12.01
N LYS A 12 -8.69 -22.87 13.28
CA LYS A 12 -9.10 -21.53 13.72
C LYS A 12 -8.08 -20.49 13.23
N VAL A 13 -8.58 -19.37 12.73
CA VAL A 13 -7.74 -18.22 12.34
C VAL A 13 -6.98 -17.73 13.56
N PRO A 14 -5.66 -17.59 13.51
CA PRO A 14 -4.91 -17.15 14.67
C PRO A 14 -5.22 -15.67 14.99
N VAL A 15 -5.30 -15.31 16.28
CA VAL A 15 -5.65 -13.94 16.73
C VAL A 15 -4.73 -12.88 16.13
N TRP A 16 -3.43 -13.19 16.02
CA TRP A 16 -2.45 -12.25 15.46
C TRP A 16 -2.72 -11.86 14.00
N PHE A 17 -3.43 -12.69 13.21
CA PHE A 17 -3.85 -12.33 11.86
C PHE A 17 -4.71 -11.05 11.88
N TRP A 18 -5.65 -10.96 12.83
CA TRP A 18 -6.55 -9.83 12.97
C TRP A 18 -5.81 -8.58 13.43
N ILE A 19 -4.85 -8.73 14.35
CA ILE A 19 -3.99 -7.62 14.81
C ILE A 19 -3.21 -7.05 13.62
N VAL A 20 -2.58 -7.91 12.81
CA VAL A 20 -1.85 -7.46 11.62
C VAL A 20 -2.77 -6.80 10.61
N ALA A 21 -3.99 -7.33 10.39
CA ALA A 21 -4.98 -6.71 9.50
C ALA A 21 -5.37 -5.29 9.96
N VAL A 22 -5.55 -5.07 11.27
CA VAL A 22 -5.78 -3.73 11.85
C VAL A 22 -4.60 -2.81 11.59
N LEU A 23 -3.39 -3.25 11.94
CA LEU A 23 -2.19 -2.43 11.80
C LEU A 23 -1.95 -2.03 10.34
N LEU A 24 -2.08 -2.97 9.41
CA LEU A 24 -1.95 -2.70 7.98
C LEU A 24 -3.04 -1.74 7.48
N THR A 25 -4.28 -1.91 7.91
CA THR A 25 -5.39 -1.04 7.48
C THR A 25 -5.18 0.38 7.98
N LEU A 26 -4.79 0.56 9.25
CA LEU A 26 -4.48 1.87 9.82
C LEU A 26 -3.28 2.52 9.13
N TRP A 27 -2.22 1.75 8.87
CA TRP A 27 -1.06 2.22 8.12
C TRP A 27 -1.44 2.74 6.73
N ASN A 28 -2.20 1.96 5.96
CA ASN A 28 -2.62 2.39 4.62
C ASN A 28 -3.63 3.53 4.64
N ALA A 29 -4.41 3.68 5.71
CA ALA A 29 -5.28 4.83 5.88
C ALA A 29 -4.48 6.14 5.89
N PHE A 30 -3.27 6.17 6.49
CA PHE A 30 -2.39 7.34 6.40
C PHE A 30 -1.99 7.67 4.95
N GLY A 31 -1.72 6.66 4.13
CA GLY A 31 -1.43 6.85 2.71
C GLY A 31 -2.61 7.46 1.93
N VAL A 32 -3.82 6.97 2.19
CA VAL A 32 -5.06 7.53 1.60
C VAL A 32 -5.30 8.96 2.08
N LEU A 33 -5.14 9.23 3.38
CA LEU A 33 -5.28 10.58 3.95
C LEU A 33 -4.26 11.54 3.33
N ASN A 34 -3.01 11.12 3.16
CA ASN A 34 -1.98 11.93 2.52
C ASN A 34 -2.37 12.29 1.09
N TYR A 35 -2.87 11.34 0.30
CA TYR A 35 -3.38 11.60 -1.04
C TYR A 35 -4.55 12.60 -1.02
N VAL A 36 -5.55 12.35 -0.19
CA VAL A 36 -6.75 13.20 -0.11
C VAL A 36 -6.38 14.63 0.30
N MET A 37 -5.53 14.79 1.32
CA MET A 37 -5.06 16.12 1.74
C MET A 37 -4.28 16.82 0.64
N ALA A 38 -3.40 16.12 -0.07
CA ALA A 38 -2.62 16.70 -1.16
C ALA A 38 -3.48 17.19 -2.34
N GLN A 39 -4.63 16.54 -2.59
CA GLN A 39 -5.57 16.96 -3.63
C GLN A 39 -6.57 18.02 -3.17
N MET A 40 -7.04 17.95 -1.92
CA MET A 40 -8.05 18.89 -1.39
C MET A 40 -7.44 20.20 -0.88
N MET A 41 -6.18 20.18 -0.46
CA MET A 41 -5.48 21.30 0.17
C MET A 41 -4.10 21.52 -0.47
N PRO A 42 -4.02 21.73 -1.80
CA PRO A 42 -2.73 21.86 -2.48
C PRO A 42 -1.92 23.06 -1.98
N ASP A 43 -2.56 24.18 -1.65
CA ASP A 43 -1.87 25.37 -1.14
C ASP A 43 -1.17 25.13 0.19
N MET A 44 -1.81 24.35 1.09
CA MET A 44 -1.21 23.97 2.37
C MET A 44 0.01 23.07 2.17
N LEU A 45 -0.05 22.15 1.21
CA LEU A 45 1.07 21.28 0.86
C LEU A 45 2.25 22.10 0.30
N LEU A 46 1.96 23.02 -0.64
CA LEU A 46 2.95 23.85 -1.30
C LEU A 46 3.61 24.85 -0.35
N ALA A 47 2.88 25.36 0.66
CA ALA A 47 3.41 26.28 1.66
C ALA A 47 4.58 25.69 2.48
N GLY A 48 4.66 24.35 2.60
CA GLY A 48 5.77 23.66 3.24
C GLY A 48 6.97 23.37 2.33
N MET A 49 6.89 23.75 1.06
CA MET A 49 7.88 23.43 0.02
C MET A 49 8.63 24.68 -0.43
N ASN A 50 9.91 24.53 -0.80
CA ASN A 50 10.66 25.57 -1.50
C ASN A 50 10.27 25.67 -2.99
N GLU A 51 10.73 26.70 -3.68
CA GLU A 51 10.37 26.94 -5.10
C GLU A 51 10.66 25.75 -6.01
N ALA A 52 11.81 25.09 -5.85
CA ALA A 52 12.18 23.94 -6.67
C ALA A 52 11.25 22.74 -6.44
N GLN A 53 10.87 22.49 -5.18
CA GLN A 53 9.95 21.43 -4.79
C GLN A 53 8.52 21.72 -5.28
N GLN A 54 8.07 22.97 -5.20
CA GLN A 54 6.76 23.38 -5.72
C GLN A 54 6.71 23.21 -7.25
N ALA A 55 7.72 23.69 -7.96
CA ALA A 55 7.82 23.52 -9.42
C ALA A 55 7.82 22.04 -9.82
N TYR A 56 8.55 21.20 -9.09
CA TYR A 56 8.51 19.75 -9.27
C TYR A 56 7.11 19.18 -9.04
N TYR A 57 6.45 19.54 -7.94
CA TYR A 57 5.13 19.00 -7.61
C TYR A 57 4.09 19.40 -8.67
N LEU A 58 4.04 20.68 -9.04
CA LEU A 58 3.11 21.23 -10.04
C LEU A 58 3.35 20.67 -11.46
N ALA A 59 4.59 20.32 -11.80
CA ALA A 59 4.92 19.68 -13.08
C ALA A 59 4.54 18.18 -13.13
N THR A 60 3.97 17.62 -12.05
CA THR A 60 3.56 16.21 -12.02
C THR A 60 2.36 15.97 -12.94
N PRO A 61 2.46 15.10 -13.94
CA PRO A 61 1.36 14.87 -14.88
C PRO A 61 0.24 14.04 -14.23
N ALA A 62 -0.98 14.27 -14.72
CA ALA A 62 -2.20 13.65 -14.17
C ALA A 62 -2.16 12.11 -14.13
N TRP A 63 -1.49 11.47 -15.10
CA TRP A 63 -1.37 10.01 -15.11
C TRP A 63 -0.55 9.48 -13.93
N ALA A 64 0.50 10.19 -13.50
CA ALA A 64 1.32 9.79 -12.36
C ALA A 64 0.54 9.99 -11.06
N THR A 65 -0.22 11.08 -10.95
CA THR A 65 -1.18 11.28 -9.85
C THR A 65 -2.23 10.16 -9.81
N GLY A 66 -2.73 9.71 -10.97
CA GLY A 66 -3.67 8.58 -11.07
C GLY A 66 -3.06 7.24 -10.63
N ILE A 67 -1.80 6.97 -10.97
CA ILE A 67 -1.06 5.79 -10.48
C ILE A 67 -0.90 5.86 -8.97
N TRP A 68 -0.50 7.01 -8.43
CA TRP A 68 -0.35 7.20 -6.98
C TRP A 68 -1.68 6.95 -6.24
N ALA A 69 -2.77 7.56 -6.71
CA ALA A 69 -4.12 7.35 -6.18
C ALA A 69 -4.46 5.85 -6.15
N THR A 70 -4.32 5.20 -7.30
CA THR A 70 -4.69 3.78 -7.44
C THR A 70 -3.83 2.89 -6.55
N ALA A 71 -2.55 3.18 -6.41
CA ALA A 71 -1.65 2.43 -5.54
C ALA A 71 -2.07 2.51 -4.06
N VAL A 72 -2.34 3.72 -3.54
CA VAL A 72 -2.71 3.90 -2.12
C VAL A 72 -4.08 3.32 -1.80
N PHE A 73 -5.07 3.50 -2.68
CA PHE A 73 -6.40 2.93 -2.49
C PHE A 73 -6.39 1.41 -2.62
N ALA A 74 -5.66 0.84 -3.59
CA ALA A 74 -5.53 -0.60 -3.71
C ALA A 74 -4.85 -1.22 -2.47
N ALA A 75 -3.82 -0.57 -1.93
CA ALA A 75 -3.17 -1.05 -0.70
C ALA A 75 -4.11 -1.01 0.52
N PHE A 76 -4.87 0.08 0.67
CA PHE A 76 -5.85 0.24 1.74
C PHE A 76 -6.99 -0.80 1.64
N PHE A 77 -7.65 -0.89 0.48
CA PHE A 77 -8.73 -1.85 0.29
C PHE A 77 -8.24 -3.29 0.34
N GLY A 78 -7.01 -3.57 -0.13
CA GLY A 78 -6.37 -4.87 0.04
C GLY A 78 -6.15 -5.26 1.51
N ALA A 79 -5.75 -4.30 2.36
CA ALA A 79 -5.64 -4.53 3.80
C ALA A 79 -7.02 -4.71 4.45
N ALA A 80 -7.99 -3.85 4.14
CA ALA A 80 -9.34 -3.94 4.68
C ALA A 80 -10.05 -5.26 4.28
N ALA A 81 -9.78 -5.77 3.09
CA ALA A 81 -10.29 -7.05 2.59
C ALA A 81 -9.87 -8.26 3.44
N LEU A 82 -8.78 -8.16 4.19
CA LEU A 82 -8.32 -9.20 5.11
C LEU A 82 -9.35 -9.48 6.22
N PHE A 83 -10.11 -8.47 6.65
CA PHE A 83 -11.16 -8.65 7.66
C PHE A 83 -12.28 -9.56 7.17
N PHE A 84 -12.59 -9.47 5.88
CA PHE A 84 -13.58 -10.32 5.23
C PHE A 84 -12.99 -11.65 4.77
N ARG A 85 -11.69 -11.88 5.01
CA ARG A 85 -10.93 -13.03 4.50
C ARG A 85 -11.09 -13.19 2.99
N ALA A 86 -11.21 -12.09 2.26
CA ALA A 86 -11.51 -12.13 0.84
C ALA A 86 -10.29 -12.54 0.01
N GLY A 87 -10.44 -13.49 -0.89
CA GLY A 87 -9.40 -13.93 -1.81
C GLY A 87 -8.88 -12.83 -2.74
N TRP A 88 -9.73 -11.83 -3.03
CA TRP A 88 -9.35 -10.67 -3.84
C TRP A 88 -8.42 -9.67 -3.13
N ALA A 89 -8.26 -9.77 -1.80
CA ALA A 89 -7.27 -9.00 -1.05
C ALA A 89 -5.87 -9.12 -1.67
N PHE A 90 -5.49 -10.33 -2.07
CA PHE A 90 -4.20 -10.61 -2.68
C PHE A 90 -3.97 -9.82 -3.97
N TYR A 91 -4.97 -9.77 -4.86
CA TYR A 91 -4.81 -9.09 -6.15
C TYR A 91 -4.72 -7.58 -5.99
N LEU A 92 -5.44 -6.97 -5.05
CA LEU A 92 -5.31 -5.55 -4.76
C LEU A 92 -3.94 -5.19 -4.19
N VAL A 93 -3.37 -6.04 -3.33
CA VAL A 93 -2.03 -5.82 -2.79
C VAL A 93 -0.96 -6.01 -3.87
N VAL A 94 -1.12 -6.98 -4.78
CA VAL A 94 -0.24 -7.10 -5.96
C VAL A 94 -0.30 -5.83 -6.81
N LEU A 95 -1.52 -5.35 -7.10
CA LEU A 95 -1.74 -4.15 -7.88
C LEU A 95 -1.05 -2.93 -7.22
N SER A 96 -1.20 -2.75 -5.91
CA SER A 96 -0.58 -1.63 -5.20
C SER A 96 0.95 -1.68 -5.24
N VAL A 97 1.56 -2.86 -5.05
CA VAL A 97 3.02 -3.04 -5.13
C VAL A 97 3.53 -2.70 -6.52
N VAL A 98 2.87 -3.18 -7.57
CA VAL A 98 3.26 -2.92 -8.97
C VAL A 98 3.15 -1.43 -9.29
N LEU A 99 2.03 -0.80 -8.96
CA LEU A 99 1.83 0.63 -9.21
C LEU A 99 2.80 1.50 -8.40
N TYR A 100 3.07 1.14 -7.15
CA TYR A 100 4.04 1.84 -6.32
C TYR A 100 5.46 1.72 -6.90
N ALA A 101 5.84 0.55 -7.42
CA ALA A 101 7.13 0.37 -8.09
C ALA A 101 7.23 1.26 -9.35
N ILE A 102 6.18 1.28 -10.18
CA ILE A 102 6.12 2.16 -11.37
C ILE A 102 6.24 3.64 -10.96
N GLN A 103 5.48 4.05 -9.95
CA GLN A 103 5.52 5.43 -9.41
C GLN A 103 6.92 5.79 -8.91
N THR A 104 7.60 4.87 -8.22
CA THR A 104 8.93 5.07 -7.65
C THR A 104 9.98 5.22 -8.74
N ILE A 105 9.95 4.35 -9.76
CA ILE A 105 10.83 4.43 -10.94
C ILE A 105 10.61 5.77 -11.66
N TYR A 106 9.37 6.16 -11.91
CA TYR A 106 9.07 7.45 -12.52
C TYR A 106 9.61 8.62 -11.72
N THR A 107 9.38 8.62 -10.40
CA THR A 107 9.75 9.70 -9.50
C THR A 107 11.28 9.86 -9.41
N PHE A 108 12.01 8.77 -9.18
CA PHE A 108 13.46 8.87 -8.93
C PHE A 108 14.32 8.71 -10.19
N ALA A 109 13.99 7.76 -11.07
CA ALA A 109 14.82 7.48 -12.24
C ALA A 109 14.53 8.43 -13.41
N LEU A 110 13.28 8.87 -13.57
CA LEU A 110 12.86 9.68 -14.74
C LEU A 110 12.71 11.18 -14.43
N ARG A 111 12.55 11.56 -13.16
CA ARG A 111 12.38 12.97 -12.76
C ARG A 111 13.42 13.48 -11.77
N ASP A 112 14.38 12.64 -11.39
CA ASP A 112 15.46 12.98 -10.45
C ASP A 112 14.95 13.60 -9.13
N ALA A 113 13.86 13.06 -8.57
CA ALA A 113 13.29 13.59 -7.33
C ALA A 113 14.26 13.59 -6.15
N ALA A 114 15.30 12.75 -6.15
CA ALA A 114 16.28 12.68 -5.07
C ALA A 114 17.06 14.00 -4.90
N SER A 115 17.38 14.69 -6.01
CA SER A 115 18.10 15.96 -5.98
C SER A 115 17.21 17.12 -5.50
N VAL A 116 15.90 17.07 -5.76
CA VAL A 116 14.93 18.13 -5.42
C VAL A 116 14.28 17.93 -4.05
N MET A 117 13.85 16.70 -3.74
CA MET A 117 13.12 16.36 -2.51
C MET A 117 14.06 15.95 -1.36
N GLY A 118 15.33 15.69 -1.67
CA GLY A 118 16.36 15.35 -0.69
C GLY A 118 16.32 13.91 -0.19
N PHE A 119 17.38 13.54 0.53
CA PHE A 119 17.62 12.17 0.99
C PHE A 119 16.51 11.63 1.91
N GLY A 120 15.90 12.48 2.74
CA GLY A 120 14.78 12.08 3.61
C GLY A 120 13.59 11.49 2.84
N ASN A 121 13.29 12.02 1.66
CA ASN A 121 12.22 11.50 0.81
C ASN A 121 12.54 10.10 0.26
N VAL A 122 13.81 9.87 -0.12
CA VAL A 122 14.29 8.55 -0.58
C VAL A 122 14.09 7.50 0.51
N VAL A 123 14.50 7.82 1.74
CA VAL A 123 14.36 6.93 2.90
C VAL A 123 12.89 6.62 3.20
N LEU A 124 12.03 7.64 3.20
CA LEU A 124 10.59 7.46 3.42
C LEU A 124 9.95 6.58 2.34
N THR A 125 10.29 6.83 1.07
CA THR A 125 9.79 6.03 -0.06
C THR A 125 10.23 4.56 0.06
N ALA A 126 11.51 4.32 0.38
CA ALA A 126 12.01 2.97 0.60
C ALA A 126 11.28 2.25 1.76
N PHE A 127 11.01 2.98 2.85
CA PHE A 127 10.27 2.44 3.99
C PHE A 127 8.82 2.09 3.64
N ILE A 128 8.10 2.97 2.94
CA ILE A 128 6.74 2.69 2.46
C ILE A 128 6.75 1.44 1.56
N PHE A 129 7.74 1.32 0.67
CA PHE A 129 7.84 0.16 -0.19
C PHE A 129 8.07 -1.13 0.60
N ALA A 130 8.95 -1.09 1.61
CA ALA A 130 9.18 -2.23 2.50
C ALA A 130 7.89 -2.67 3.22
N VAL A 131 7.07 -1.72 3.69
CA VAL A 131 5.78 -2.05 4.32
C VAL A 131 4.81 -2.66 3.31
N LEU A 132 4.74 -2.15 2.08
CA LEU A 132 3.92 -2.74 1.02
C LEU A 132 4.35 -4.18 0.67
N LEU A 133 5.67 -4.44 0.63
CA LEU A 133 6.20 -5.79 0.43
C LEU A 133 5.88 -6.71 1.62
N ALA A 134 5.96 -6.21 2.85
CA ALA A 134 5.55 -6.95 4.04
C ALA A 134 4.06 -7.30 4.01
N GLN A 135 3.21 -6.35 3.59
CA GLN A 135 1.78 -6.58 3.38
C GLN A 135 1.54 -7.63 2.29
N PHE A 136 2.22 -7.54 1.14
CA PHE A 136 2.16 -8.55 0.08
C PHE A 136 2.52 -9.94 0.61
N TRP A 137 3.63 -10.05 1.32
CA TRP A 137 4.08 -11.32 1.89
C TRP A 137 3.05 -11.89 2.87
N PHE A 138 2.50 -11.05 3.75
CA PHE A 138 1.48 -11.45 4.71
C PHE A 138 0.19 -11.92 4.02
N THR A 139 -0.30 -11.18 3.02
CA THR A 139 -1.50 -11.56 2.26
C THR A 139 -1.26 -12.84 1.45
N TYR A 140 -0.08 -13.01 0.86
CA TYR A 140 0.31 -14.24 0.17
C TYR A 140 0.35 -15.44 1.13
N TRP A 141 0.97 -15.28 2.30
CA TRP A 141 1.00 -16.30 3.35
C TRP A 141 -0.41 -16.70 3.79
N ALA A 142 -1.30 -15.73 4.03
CA ALA A 142 -2.68 -15.99 4.42
C ALA A 142 -3.45 -16.74 3.33
N ARG A 143 -3.26 -16.36 2.06
CA ARG A 143 -3.83 -17.07 0.91
C ARG A 143 -3.35 -18.51 0.83
N LYS A 144 -2.04 -18.75 0.94
CA LYS A 144 -1.44 -20.09 0.84
C LYS A 144 -1.92 -21.04 1.94
N ARG A 145 -2.30 -20.51 3.10
CA ARG A 145 -2.85 -21.28 4.22
C ARG A 145 -4.37 -21.44 4.19
N GLY A 146 -5.05 -21.02 3.13
CA GLY A 146 -6.52 -21.07 3.05
C GLY A 146 -7.22 -20.15 4.06
N ILE A 147 -6.51 -19.15 4.59
CA ILE A 147 -7.11 -18.11 5.44
C ILE A 147 -7.92 -17.15 4.58
N LEU A 148 -7.52 -16.90 3.34
CA LEU A 148 -8.34 -16.16 2.40
C LEU A 148 -9.21 -17.13 1.58
N ARG A 149 -10.47 -16.77 1.34
CA ARG A 149 -11.50 -17.57 0.67
C ARG A 149 -11.83 -16.97 -0.69
#